data_AF-A0A6A5SN45-F1
#
_entry.id   AF-A0A6A5SN45-F1
#
_cell.length_a   1.000
_cell.length_b   1.000
_cell.length_c   1.000
_cell.angle_alpha   90.00
_cell.angle_beta   90.00
_cell.angle_gamma   90.00
#
_symmetry.space_group_name_H-M   'P 1'
#
loop_
_entity.id
_entity.type
_entity.pdbx_description
1 polymer ?
#
loop_
_entity_poly.entity_id
_entity_poly.type
_entity_poly.pdbx_seq_one_letter_code
_entity_poly.pdbx_strand_id
1 'polypeptide(L)'
;MDDARKGDAALSASKNDEAIEHFTKALSVNATAVKYYIGRSTAYQRTKKYNESLADAEIAVVLAQKRGVRELIKDAQFRRALALFHLGRYADAEFVLGAVKELDPEDKMLPIWNMKIAAKFEGIAEDDEQRKATVKKVPDFEFPSAPVTTMPAKSADSVIEKSVKAPKAVVPTPANKIKYDWYQTHDTVTINIMAKGVPKDLASVDMGKDAVSISFPISGSSSDYSYSADPLYASIDPAQSKYRVTPNKVEVTLRKASPGVKWHNIEGDREVQAAPTGDENTNISSFPILTGKTSNQNTPPAYPTSSKSGSKNWDKITKEDLDDKDEIEGDDSSHFFKKLYGDATPEQQRAMMKSYSESGGTVLSTDWSDVGSKTMVPQPPEGMEAKRY
;
A
#
# COMPACT_ATOMS: atom_id res chain seq x y z
N MET A 1 -8.64 -11.30 -9.79
CA MET A 1 -7.86 -12.02 -8.77
C MET A 1 -6.46 -11.45 -8.79
N ASP A 2 -5.94 -11.10 -7.62
CA ASP A 2 -4.66 -10.42 -7.45
C ASP A 2 -3.48 -11.34 -7.85
N ASP A 3 -2.80 -11.04 -8.96
CA ASP A 3 -1.65 -11.82 -9.45
C ASP A 3 -0.50 -11.83 -8.44
N ALA A 4 -0.37 -10.81 -7.58
CA ALA A 4 0.64 -10.79 -6.53
C ALA A 4 0.44 -11.94 -5.53
N ARG A 5 -0.80 -12.14 -5.07
CA ARG A 5 -1.13 -13.22 -4.14
C ARG A 5 -0.91 -14.60 -4.76
N LYS A 6 -1.13 -14.74 -6.07
CA LYS A 6 -0.80 -15.98 -6.80
C LYS A 6 0.71 -16.20 -6.89
N GLY A 7 1.49 -15.13 -7.09
CA GLY A 7 2.95 -15.17 -7.06
C GLY A 7 3.48 -15.65 -5.71
N ASP A 8 2.95 -15.10 -4.61
CA ASP A 8 3.33 -15.51 -3.25
C ASP A 8 2.95 -16.98 -2.97
N ALA A 9 1.76 -17.41 -3.38
CA ALA A 9 1.32 -18.80 -3.25
C ALA A 9 2.17 -19.78 -4.10
N ALA A 10 2.58 -19.36 -5.29
CA ALA A 10 3.48 -20.16 -6.13
C ALA A 10 4.89 -20.26 -5.52
N LEU A 11 5.39 -19.18 -4.92
CA LEU A 11 6.66 -19.17 -4.20
C LEU A 11 6.66 -20.11 -2.99
N SER A 12 5.58 -20.13 -2.20
CA SER A 12 5.46 -21.04 -1.05
C SER A 12 5.32 -22.49 -1.51
N ALA A 13 4.62 -22.73 -2.62
CA ALA A 13 4.52 -24.04 -3.27
C ALA A 13 5.80 -24.48 -4.02
N SER A 14 6.90 -23.71 -3.94
CA SER A 14 8.16 -23.95 -4.67
C SER A 14 8.03 -23.99 -6.20
N LYS A 15 6.92 -23.49 -6.75
CA LYS A 15 6.67 -23.34 -8.18
C LYS A 15 7.25 -22.02 -8.68
N ASN A 16 8.58 -21.97 -8.75
CA ASN A 16 9.30 -20.72 -8.96
C ASN A 16 9.05 -20.09 -10.34
N ASP A 17 8.87 -20.88 -11.40
CA ASP A 17 8.59 -20.35 -12.74
C ASP A 17 7.19 -19.71 -12.82
N GLU A 18 6.16 -20.37 -12.25
CA GLU A 18 4.81 -19.79 -12.13
C GLU A 18 4.84 -18.50 -11.29
N ALA A 19 5.62 -18.48 -10.21
CA ALA A 19 5.78 -17.28 -9.39
C ALA A 19 6.38 -16.11 -10.18
N ILE A 20 7.39 -16.36 -11.01
CA ILE A 20 7.99 -15.33 -11.87
C ILE A 20 6.95 -14.75 -12.83
N GLU A 21 6.13 -15.59 -13.45
CA GLU A 21 5.07 -15.13 -14.36
C GLU A 21 4.04 -14.27 -13.63
N HIS A 22 3.57 -14.72 -12.47
CA HIS A 22 2.59 -14.00 -11.68
C HIS A 22 3.13 -12.67 -11.15
N PHE A 23 4.36 -12.62 -10.64
CA PHE A 23 4.97 -11.34 -10.24
C PHE A 23 5.22 -10.42 -11.43
N THR A 24 5.56 -10.96 -12.60
CA THR A 24 5.73 -10.15 -13.81
C THR A 24 4.41 -9.52 -14.26
N LYS A 25 3.30 -10.27 -14.17
CA LYS A 25 1.94 -9.73 -14.38
C LYS A 25 1.56 -8.71 -13.30
N ALA A 26 1.89 -8.94 -12.04
CA ALA A 26 1.63 -7.99 -10.97
C ALA A 26 2.42 -6.67 -11.15
N LEU A 27 3.66 -6.76 -11.64
CA LEU A 27 4.51 -5.61 -11.93
C LEU A 27 4.07 -4.82 -13.17
N SER A 28 3.38 -5.44 -14.14
CA SER A 28 2.82 -4.69 -15.26
C SER A 28 1.65 -3.79 -14.84
N VAL A 29 0.95 -4.17 -13.76
CA VAL A 29 -0.11 -3.36 -13.14
C VAL A 29 0.47 -2.35 -12.16
N ASN A 30 1.42 -2.77 -11.32
CA ASN A 30 2.09 -1.90 -10.35
C ASN A 30 3.62 -2.04 -10.39
N ALA A 31 4.24 -1.24 -11.27
CA ALA A 31 5.69 -1.24 -11.48
C ALA A 31 6.52 -0.64 -10.33
N THR A 32 5.89 -0.11 -9.27
CA THR A 32 6.61 0.49 -8.14
C THR A 32 6.59 -0.37 -6.89
N ALA A 33 5.92 -1.52 -6.92
CA ALA A 33 5.73 -2.40 -5.78
C ALA A 33 7.02 -3.17 -5.43
N VAL A 34 7.70 -2.72 -4.38
CA VAL A 34 8.95 -3.30 -3.88
C VAL A 34 8.83 -4.80 -3.59
N LYS A 35 7.75 -5.21 -2.90
CA LYS A 35 7.54 -6.62 -2.52
C LYS A 35 7.50 -7.56 -3.71
N TYR A 36 6.98 -7.12 -4.86
CA TYR A 36 6.90 -7.96 -6.06
C TYR A 36 8.27 -8.18 -6.69
N TYR A 37 9.14 -7.17 -6.68
CA TYR A 37 10.54 -7.33 -7.08
C TYR A 37 11.31 -8.25 -6.12
N ILE A 38 11.10 -8.12 -4.81
CA ILE A 38 11.72 -9.01 -3.81
C ILE A 38 11.27 -10.46 -4.00
N GLY A 39 9.96 -10.69 -4.20
CA GLY A 39 9.39 -12.01 -4.47
C GLY A 39 9.94 -12.61 -5.76
N ARG A 40 9.92 -11.83 -6.85
CA ARG A 40 10.44 -12.28 -8.15
C ARG A 40 11.96 -12.54 -8.12
N SER A 41 12.74 -11.70 -7.43
CA SER A 41 14.17 -11.93 -7.18
C SER A 41 14.43 -13.25 -6.46
N THR A 42 13.58 -13.60 -5.48
CA THR A 42 13.66 -14.89 -4.76
C THR A 42 13.39 -16.07 -5.69
N ALA A 43 12.37 -15.96 -6.55
CA ALA A 43 12.05 -17.01 -7.52
C ALA A 43 13.17 -17.16 -8.58
N TYR A 44 13.77 -16.06 -9.04
CA TYR A 44 14.92 -16.08 -9.93
C TYR A 44 16.15 -16.73 -9.28
N GLN A 45 16.42 -16.44 -8.01
CA GLN A 45 17.51 -17.08 -7.28
C GLN A 45 17.32 -18.60 -7.20
N ARG A 46 16.10 -19.06 -6.90
CA ARG A 46 15.77 -20.50 -6.82
C ARG A 46 15.84 -21.21 -8.18
N THR A 47 15.64 -20.49 -9.28
CA THR A 47 15.78 -20.99 -10.66
C THR A 47 17.19 -20.79 -11.23
N LYS A 48 18.15 -20.35 -10.41
CA LYS A 48 19.55 -20.09 -10.79
C LYS A 48 19.75 -18.95 -11.81
N LYS A 49 18.75 -18.10 -11.99
CA LYS A 49 18.78 -16.88 -12.81
C LYS A 49 19.34 -15.72 -12.00
N TYR A 50 20.63 -15.80 -11.65
CA TYR A 50 21.23 -14.90 -10.65
C TYR A 50 21.40 -13.46 -11.14
N ASN A 51 21.59 -13.23 -12.44
CA ASN A 51 21.69 -11.89 -13.00
C ASN A 51 20.34 -11.15 -12.93
N GLU A 52 19.25 -11.84 -13.26
CA GLU A 52 17.89 -11.33 -13.17
C GLU A 52 17.47 -11.12 -11.71
N SER A 53 17.86 -12.05 -10.83
CA SER A 53 17.68 -11.91 -9.38
C SER A 53 18.37 -10.67 -8.84
N LEU A 54 19.61 -10.39 -9.29
CA LEU A 54 20.35 -9.20 -8.93
C LEU A 54 19.65 -7.93 -9.41
N ALA A 55 19.25 -7.87 -10.69
CA ALA A 55 18.58 -6.72 -11.26
C ALA A 55 17.29 -6.36 -10.49
N ASP A 56 16.46 -7.35 -10.18
CA ASP A 56 15.24 -7.14 -9.38
C ASP A 56 15.54 -6.68 -7.96
N ALA A 57 16.57 -7.24 -7.32
CA ALA A 57 16.97 -6.82 -5.98
C ALA A 57 17.48 -5.37 -5.96
N GLU A 58 18.23 -4.95 -6.96
CA GLU A 58 18.71 -3.57 -7.09
C GLU A 58 17.56 -2.58 -7.32
N ILE A 59 16.59 -2.92 -8.18
CA ILE A 59 15.37 -2.13 -8.37
C ILE A 59 14.60 -2.04 -7.05
N ALA A 60 14.48 -3.15 -6.30
CA ALA A 60 13.81 -3.17 -5.01
C ALA A 60 14.49 -2.23 -4.01
N VAL A 61 15.83 -2.18 -3.94
CA VAL A 61 16.57 -1.26 -3.06
C VAL A 61 16.23 0.20 -3.40
N VAL A 62 16.29 0.58 -4.68
CA VAL A 62 16.00 1.95 -5.12
C VAL A 62 14.56 2.34 -4.79
N LEU A 63 13.61 1.47 -5.06
CA LEU A 63 12.19 1.71 -4.75
C LEU A 63 11.93 1.76 -3.24
N ALA A 64 12.58 0.90 -2.45
CA ALA A 64 12.44 0.88 -1.01
C ALA A 64 12.98 2.17 -0.36
N GLN A 65 14.11 2.67 -0.85
CA GLN A 65 14.68 3.94 -0.40
C GLN A 65 13.79 5.13 -0.76
N LYS A 66 13.21 5.15 -1.97
CA LYS A 66 12.24 6.18 -2.36
C LYS A 66 11.00 6.19 -1.46
N ARG A 67 10.59 5.02 -0.96
CA ARG A 67 9.47 4.89 -0.02
C ARG A 67 9.86 5.15 1.44
N GLY A 68 11.15 5.14 1.77
CA GLY A 68 11.65 5.36 3.13
C GLY A 68 11.33 4.22 4.13
N VAL A 69 10.98 3.02 3.64
CA VAL A 69 10.59 1.90 4.51
C VAL A 69 11.82 1.05 4.83
N ARG A 70 12.36 1.20 6.05
CA ARG A 70 13.59 0.53 6.51
C ARG A 70 13.57 -1.00 6.31
N GLU A 71 12.47 -1.67 6.68
CA GLU A 71 12.33 -3.13 6.54
C GLU A 71 12.47 -3.59 5.08
N LEU A 72 11.84 -2.87 4.15
CA LEU A 72 11.93 -3.21 2.72
C LEU A 72 13.33 -2.92 2.15
N ILE A 73 14.02 -1.91 2.66
CA ILE A 73 15.41 -1.63 2.27
C ILE A 73 16.30 -2.77 2.76
N LYS A 74 16.11 -3.22 4.01
CA LYS A 74 16.84 -4.36 4.59
C LYS A 74 16.63 -5.62 3.75
N ASP A 75 15.39 -6.02 3.51
CA ASP A 75 15.06 -7.21 2.72
C ASP A 75 15.63 -7.14 1.31
N ALA A 76 15.51 -5.99 0.63
CA ALA A 76 16.04 -5.81 -0.72
C ALA A 76 17.57 -5.89 -0.76
N GLN A 77 18.26 -5.25 0.19
CA GLN A 77 19.72 -5.32 0.29
C GLN A 77 20.19 -6.75 0.61
N PHE A 78 19.46 -7.45 1.48
CA PHE A 78 19.74 -8.86 1.76
C PHE A 78 19.61 -9.70 0.50
N ARG A 79 18.50 -9.59 -0.26
CA ARG A 79 18.34 -10.28 -1.55
C ARG A 79 19.46 -9.96 -2.54
N ARG A 80 19.89 -8.69 -2.60
CA ARG A 80 21.00 -8.24 -3.44
C ARG A 80 22.31 -8.94 -3.07
N ALA A 81 22.63 -9.02 -1.77
CA ALA A 81 23.82 -9.72 -1.29
C ALA A 81 23.81 -11.21 -1.66
N LEU A 82 22.66 -11.88 -1.53
CA LEU A 82 22.52 -13.29 -1.93
C LEU A 82 22.75 -13.48 -3.44
N ALA A 83 22.19 -12.59 -4.28
CA ALA A 83 22.40 -12.65 -5.72
C ALA A 83 23.89 -12.45 -6.08
N LEU A 84 24.57 -11.48 -5.47
CA LEU A 84 26.01 -11.24 -5.66
C LEU A 84 26.86 -12.43 -5.22
N PHE A 85 26.51 -13.07 -4.10
CA PHE A 85 27.18 -14.28 -3.62
C PHE A 85 27.09 -15.41 -4.65
N HIS A 86 25.91 -15.64 -5.23
CA HIS A 86 25.72 -16.69 -6.25
C HIS A 86 26.39 -16.36 -7.60
N LEU A 87 26.62 -15.08 -7.88
CA LEU A 87 27.42 -14.61 -9.03
C LEU A 87 28.94 -14.69 -8.77
N GLY A 88 29.38 -15.11 -7.59
CA GLY A 88 30.80 -15.19 -7.23
C GLY A 88 31.43 -13.85 -6.84
N ARG A 89 30.62 -12.79 -6.71
CA ARG A 89 31.08 -11.45 -6.35
C ARG A 89 31.07 -11.29 -4.82
N TYR A 90 31.99 -12.00 -4.15
CA TYR A 90 31.98 -12.15 -2.70
C TYR A 90 32.27 -10.84 -1.95
N ALA A 91 33.20 -10.01 -2.43
CA ALA A 91 33.50 -8.70 -1.81
C ALA A 91 32.32 -7.73 -1.89
N ASP A 92 31.62 -7.72 -3.03
CA ASP A 92 30.41 -6.92 -3.19
C ASP A 92 29.29 -7.43 -2.27
N ALA A 93 29.15 -8.75 -2.13
CA ALA A 93 28.18 -9.35 -1.22
C ALA A 93 28.48 -8.97 0.24
N GLU A 94 29.74 -9.04 0.68
CA GLU A 94 30.16 -8.65 2.04
C GLU A 94 29.86 -7.18 2.32
N PHE A 95 30.20 -6.29 1.38
CA PHE A 95 29.91 -4.87 1.49
C PHE A 95 28.41 -4.59 1.65
N VAL A 96 27.56 -5.27 0.86
CA VAL A 96 26.10 -5.12 0.95
C VAL A 96 25.56 -5.70 2.26
N LEU A 97 26.07 -6.84 2.76
CA LEU A 97 25.70 -7.36 4.08
C LEU A 97 26.13 -6.41 5.22
N GLY A 98 27.22 -5.67 5.06
CA GLY A 98 27.59 -4.59 5.96
C GLY A 98 26.50 -3.51 6.04
N ALA A 99 25.93 -3.13 4.90
CA ALA A 99 24.79 -2.19 4.87
C ALA A 99 23.51 -2.79 5.51
N VAL A 100 23.28 -4.10 5.37
CA VAL A 100 22.18 -4.79 6.06
C VAL A 100 22.40 -4.78 7.57
N LYS A 101 23.62 -5.03 8.04
CA LYS A 101 23.99 -4.99 9.46
C LYS A 101 23.79 -3.62 10.10
N GLU A 102 24.07 -2.54 9.37
CA GLU A 102 23.76 -1.18 9.84
C GLU A 102 22.25 -0.93 10.00
N LEU A 103 21.44 -1.57 9.15
CA LEU A 103 19.98 -1.48 9.21
C LEU A 103 19.38 -2.40 10.27
N ASP A 104 19.96 -3.57 10.53
CA ASP A 104 19.48 -4.53 11.53
C ASP A 104 20.64 -5.41 12.02
N PRO A 105 21.27 -5.07 13.16
CA PRO A 105 22.40 -5.83 13.69
C PRO A 105 22.03 -7.23 14.18
N GLU A 106 20.76 -7.46 14.53
CA GLU A 106 20.26 -8.70 15.16
C GLU A 106 19.68 -9.68 14.13
N ASP A 107 19.86 -9.43 12.84
CA ASP A 107 19.41 -10.33 11.79
C ASP A 107 20.15 -11.69 11.89
N LYS A 108 19.38 -12.73 12.20
CA LYS A 108 19.86 -14.11 12.42
C LYS A 108 20.57 -14.71 11.21
N MET A 109 20.31 -14.18 10.01
CA MET A 109 20.90 -14.68 8.78
C MET A 109 22.28 -14.07 8.50
N LEU A 110 22.60 -12.88 9.05
CA LEU A 110 23.89 -12.21 8.82
C LEU A 110 25.10 -13.08 9.21
N PRO A 111 25.17 -13.70 10.40
CA PRO A 111 26.30 -14.55 10.76
C PRO A 111 26.48 -15.73 9.80
N ILE A 112 25.37 -16.34 9.37
CA ILE A 112 25.37 -17.50 8.47
C ILE A 112 25.96 -17.11 7.11
N TRP A 113 25.54 -15.97 6.55
CA TRP A 113 26.01 -15.52 5.24
C TRP A 113 27.43 -14.95 5.29
N ASN A 114 27.81 -14.26 6.35
CA ASN A 114 29.19 -13.82 6.56
C ASN A 114 30.15 -15.00 6.65
N MET A 115 29.78 -16.06 7.38
CA MET A 115 30.56 -17.29 7.44
C MET A 115 30.68 -17.96 6.07
N LYS A 116 29.59 -18.00 5.28
CA LYS A 116 29.62 -18.55 3.91
C LYS A 116 30.55 -17.75 3.00
N ILE A 117 30.56 -16.42 3.11
CA ILE A 117 31.46 -15.55 2.35
C ILE A 117 32.91 -15.74 2.78
N ALA A 118 33.18 -15.76 4.10
CA ALA A 118 34.52 -16.03 4.64
C ALA A 118 35.09 -17.36 4.14
N ALA A 119 34.28 -18.43 4.15
CA ALA A 119 34.67 -19.73 3.60
C ALA A 119 34.97 -19.69 2.09
N LYS A 120 34.35 -18.77 1.33
CA LYS A 120 34.69 -18.55 -0.08
C LYS A 120 35.99 -17.79 -0.26
N PHE A 121 36.32 -16.88 0.66
CA PHE A 121 37.60 -16.18 0.67
C PHE A 121 38.78 -17.05 1.11
N GLU A 122 38.57 -18.05 1.96
CA GLU A 122 39.62 -19.03 2.30
C GLU A 122 40.12 -19.83 1.09
N GLY A 123 39.29 -19.95 0.04
CA GLY A 123 39.66 -20.59 -1.23
C GLY A 123 40.26 -19.65 -2.28
N ILE A 124 40.39 -18.34 -2.00
CA ILE A 124 40.81 -17.31 -2.95
C ILE A 124 42.03 -16.57 -2.39
N ALA A 125 43.08 -16.40 -3.19
CA ALA A 125 44.31 -15.72 -2.76
C ALA A 125 44.05 -14.30 -2.25
N GLU A 126 44.86 -13.85 -1.29
CA GLU A 126 44.67 -12.57 -0.58
C GLU A 126 44.78 -11.33 -1.46
N ASP A 127 45.41 -11.44 -2.63
CA ASP A 127 45.73 -10.34 -3.56
C ASP A 127 44.83 -10.33 -4.82
N ASP A 128 43.78 -11.13 -4.85
CA ASP A 128 42.88 -11.22 -6.01
C ASP A 128 41.93 -10.00 -6.07
N GLU A 129 41.73 -9.44 -7.27
CA GLU A 129 40.83 -8.29 -7.50
C GLU A 129 39.39 -8.59 -7.08
N GLN A 130 39.02 -9.87 -6.95
CA GLN A 130 37.73 -10.32 -6.41
C GLN A 130 37.47 -9.94 -4.95
N ARG A 131 38.49 -9.50 -4.19
CA ARG A 131 38.35 -8.97 -2.82
C ARG A 131 38.02 -7.47 -2.77
N LYS A 132 38.01 -6.76 -3.90
CA LYS A 132 37.70 -5.32 -3.95
C LYS A 132 36.22 -5.09 -4.27
N ALA A 133 35.48 -4.53 -3.31
CA ALA A 133 34.10 -4.12 -3.53
C ALA A 133 34.03 -3.00 -4.59
N THR A 134 33.36 -3.26 -5.69
CA THR A 134 33.16 -2.32 -6.81
C THR A 134 31.74 -1.71 -6.76
N VAL A 135 30.88 -2.24 -5.88
CA VAL A 135 29.47 -1.91 -5.82
C VAL A 135 29.16 -0.77 -4.83
N LYS A 136 28.29 0.15 -5.25
CA LYS A 136 27.77 1.24 -4.39
C LYS A 136 26.65 0.75 -3.46
N LYS A 137 26.56 1.37 -2.28
CA LYS A 137 25.52 1.10 -1.25
C LYS A 137 24.11 1.27 -1.79
N VAL A 138 23.92 2.20 -2.71
CA VAL A 138 22.70 2.34 -3.50
C VAL A 138 23.07 2.06 -4.96
N PRO A 139 22.43 1.08 -5.62
CA PRO A 139 22.60 0.90 -7.06
C PRO A 139 22.03 2.10 -7.82
N ASP A 140 22.80 2.62 -8.77
CA ASP A 140 22.34 3.63 -9.73
C ASP A 140 21.54 2.90 -10.84
N PHE A 141 20.30 2.51 -10.57
CA PHE A 141 19.43 1.86 -11.57
C PHE A 141 18.34 2.83 -12.05
N GLU A 142 18.29 3.06 -13.36
CA GLU A 142 17.21 3.80 -14.02
C GLU A 142 16.06 2.84 -14.37
N PHE A 143 14.83 3.29 -14.14
CA PHE A 143 13.62 2.49 -14.31
C PHE A 143 13.47 1.97 -15.75
N PRO A 144 13.12 0.69 -15.96
CA PRO A 144 12.70 0.22 -17.27
C PRO A 144 11.31 0.80 -17.57
N SER A 145 11.28 1.96 -18.20
CA SER A 145 10.07 2.51 -18.81
C SER A 145 9.79 1.77 -20.13
N ALA A 146 9.12 0.61 -20.05
CA ALA A 146 8.52 -0.17 -21.15
C ALA A 146 9.41 -0.53 -22.38
N PRO A 147 9.23 -1.72 -23.00
CA PRO A 147 10.11 -2.20 -24.05
C PRO A 147 9.86 -1.47 -25.38
N VAL A 148 10.87 -0.76 -25.89
CA VAL A 148 10.97 -0.46 -27.32
C VAL A 148 11.78 -1.57 -27.96
N THR A 149 11.13 -2.32 -28.85
CA THR A 149 11.71 -3.41 -29.63
C THR A 149 12.99 -2.95 -30.34
N THR A 150 14.14 -3.52 -29.98
CA THR A 150 15.38 -3.36 -30.74
C THR A 150 15.69 -4.65 -31.50
N MET A 151 15.67 -4.58 -32.84
CA MET A 151 16.40 -5.51 -33.71
C MET A 151 17.79 -4.92 -34.06
N PRO A 152 18.77 -5.76 -34.41
CA PRO A 152 20.18 -5.53 -34.05
C PRO A 152 20.99 -4.91 -35.20
N ALA A 153 22.00 -4.12 -34.85
CA ALA A 153 23.08 -3.75 -35.76
C ALA A 153 24.45 -3.70 -35.03
N LYS A 154 25.26 -4.73 -35.32
CA LYS A 154 26.73 -4.79 -35.47
C LYS A 154 27.60 -3.68 -34.83
N SER A 155 28.46 -4.15 -33.93
CA SER A 155 29.94 -4.06 -33.94
C SER A 155 30.61 -2.79 -34.47
N ALA A 156 31.28 -2.05 -33.58
CA ALA A 156 32.66 -1.57 -33.77
C ALA A 156 33.25 -1.04 -32.46
N ASP A 157 34.45 -1.51 -32.12
CA ASP A 157 35.35 -0.97 -31.11
C ASP A 157 35.65 0.52 -31.31
N SER A 158 35.80 1.28 -30.22
CA SER A 158 37.02 2.08 -29.97
C SER A 158 36.99 2.81 -28.62
N VAL A 159 38.21 2.99 -28.14
CA VAL A 159 38.68 3.39 -26.81
C VAL A 159 38.78 4.93 -26.67
N ILE A 160 38.35 5.44 -25.50
CA ILE A 160 38.75 6.64 -24.71
C ILE A 160 38.74 8.05 -25.37
N GLU A 161 37.99 9.00 -24.79
CA GLU A 161 38.52 10.22 -24.10
C GLU A 161 37.41 11.13 -23.51
N LYS A 162 37.78 11.80 -22.40
CA LYS A 162 36.95 12.68 -21.56
C LYS A 162 36.49 13.94 -22.31
N SER A 163 35.25 14.39 -22.09
CA SER A 163 34.92 15.82 -22.17
C SER A 163 33.78 16.23 -21.24
N VAL A 164 33.79 17.53 -20.92
CA VAL A 164 33.26 18.20 -19.73
C VAL A 164 31.74 18.44 -19.79
N LYS A 165 31.11 18.43 -18.60
CA LYS A 165 29.70 18.80 -18.33
C LYS A 165 29.33 20.19 -18.91
N ALA A 166 28.21 20.23 -19.62
CA ALA A 166 27.35 21.42 -19.76
C ALA A 166 25.90 21.05 -19.41
N PRO A 167 25.13 21.93 -18.72
CA PRO A 167 23.77 21.62 -18.26
C PRO A 167 22.81 21.56 -19.45
N LYS A 168 22.09 20.44 -19.60
CA LYS A 168 21.06 20.28 -20.63
C LYS A 168 19.86 21.17 -20.31
N ALA A 169 19.49 21.99 -21.29
CA ALA A 169 18.30 22.83 -21.30
C ALA A 169 17.02 22.00 -21.10
N VAL A 170 16.15 22.47 -20.22
CA VAL A 170 14.87 21.84 -19.87
C VAL A 170 13.86 22.19 -20.96
N VAL A 171 13.46 21.21 -21.76
CA VAL A 171 12.42 21.37 -22.79
C VAL A 171 11.05 21.50 -22.08
N PRO A 172 10.26 22.56 -22.35
CA PRO A 172 8.97 22.77 -21.69
C PRO A 172 7.87 21.87 -22.25
N THR A 173 6.91 21.53 -21.39
CA THR A 173 5.75 20.67 -21.73
C THR A 173 4.61 21.53 -22.30
N PRO A 174 3.97 21.15 -23.42
CA PRO A 174 2.84 21.89 -23.99
C PRO A 174 1.60 21.86 -23.07
N ALA A 175 0.80 22.94 -23.12
CA ALA A 175 -0.38 23.21 -22.28
C ALA A 175 -1.34 22.01 -22.10
N ASN A 176 -1.54 21.23 -23.17
CA ASN A 176 -2.45 20.07 -23.20
C ASN A 176 -1.99 18.86 -22.38
N LYS A 177 -0.84 18.92 -21.69
CA LYS A 177 -0.32 17.87 -20.79
C LYS A 177 -0.18 18.32 -19.33
N ILE A 178 -0.60 19.54 -18.99
CA ILE A 178 -0.58 20.02 -17.61
C ILE A 178 -1.67 19.28 -16.85
N LYS A 179 -1.25 18.43 -15.89
CA LYS A 179 -2.14 17.69 -15.01
C LYS A 179 -2.10 18.35 -13.64
N TYR A 180 -3.25 18.43 -12.98
CA TYR A 180 -3.31 18.74 -11.56
C TYR A 180 -3.70 17.48 -10.78
N ASP A 181 -3.19 17.40 -9.55
CA ASP A 181 -3.53 16.38 -8.57
C ASP A 181 -3.71 17.08 -7.22
N TRP A 182 -4.52 16.51 -6.34
CA TRP A 182 -4.73 17.08 -5.02
C TRP A 182 -4.93 16.00 -3.98
N TYR A 183 -4.46 16.29 -2.77
CA TYR A 183 -4.66 15.45 -1.62
C TYR A 183 -4.94 16.32 -0.41
N GLN A 184 -5.47 15.70 0.64
CA GLN A 184 -5.82 16.39 1.87
C GLN A 184 -5.36 15.59 3.08
N THR A 185 -5.09 16.31 4.14
CA THR A 185 -4.95 15.78 5.50
C THR A 185 -6.15 16.24 6.33
N HIS A 186 -6.12 15.96 7.63
CA HIS A 186 -7.14 16.44 8.56
C HIS A 186 -7.20 17.99 8.61
N ASP A 187 -6.08 18.67 8.39
CA ASP A 187 -5.94 20.12 8.53
C ASP A 187 -5.71 20.88 7.23
N THR A 188 -5.16 20.25 6.20
CA THR A 188 -4.69 20.94 5.00
C THR A 188 -5.16 20.26 3.72
N VAL A 189 -5.28 21.04 2.65
CA VAL A 189 -5.53 20.59 1.28
C VAL A 189 -4.34 21.05 0.45
N THR A 190 -3.70 20.15 -0.28
CA THR A 190 -2.57 20.50 -1.14
C THR A 190 -2.92 20.21 -2.60
N ILE A 191 -2.81 21.23 -3.43
CA ILE A 191 -3.04 21.20 -4.87
C ILE A 191 -1.68 21.21 -5.56
N ASN A 192 -1.42 20.21 -6.40
CA ASN A 192 -0.18 20.03 -7.14
C ASN A 192 -0.45 20.15 -8.65
N ILE A 193 0.05 21.20 -9.27
CA ILE A 193 -0.04 21.42 -10.72
C ILE A 193 1.30 21.02 -11.35
N MET A 194 1.31 19.94 -12.13
CA MET A 194 2.50 19.43 -12.81
C MET A 194 2.72 20.15 -14.14
N ALA A 195 3.57 21.18 -14.11
CA ALA A 195 4.02 21.92 -15.28
C ALA A 195 5.55 22.02 -15.28
N LYS A 196 6.19 21.65 -16.41
CA LYS A 196 7.65 21.75 -16.59
C LYS A 196 8.00 23.10 -17.20
N GLY A 197 8.98 23.77 -16.61
CA GLY A 197 9.45 25.09 -17.06
C GLY A 197 8.62 26.25 -16.52
N VAL A 198 8.04 26.13 -15.32
CA VAL A 198 7.32 27.23 -14.67
C VAL A 198 8.33 28.24 -14.10
N PRO A 199 8.34 29.49 -14.59
CA PRO A 199 9.18 30.54 -14.03
C PRO A 199 8.64 30.97 -12.65
N LYS A 200 9.50 30.87 -11.63
CA LYS A 200 9.14 31.25 -10.24
C LYS A 200 8.72 32.72 -10.11
N ASP A 201 9.26 33.59 -10.98
CA ASP A 201 9.10 35.03 -10.88
C ASP A 201 7.85 35.58 -11.61
N LEU A 202 7.17 34.75 -12.41
CA LEU A 202 5.99 35.16 -13.20
C LEU A 202 4.72 34.35 -12.86
N ALA A 203 4.76 33.49 -11.85
CA ALA A 203 3.59 32.75 -11.39
C ALA A 203 2.82 33.58 -10.34
N SER A 204 1.54 33.83 -10.58
CA SER A 204 0.62 34.46 -9.62
C SER A 204 -0.24 33.39 -8.95
N VAL A 205 -0.34 33.46 -7.62
CA VAL A 205 -1.19 32.57 -6.81
C VAL A 205 -1.99 33.45 -5.87
N ASP A 206 -3.29 33.57 -6.14
CA ASP A 206 -4.23 34.32 -5.32
C ASP A 206 -5.08 33.34 -4.50
N MET A 207 -4.98 33.46 -3.17
CA MET A 207 -5.68 32.62 -2.21
C MET A 207 -6.72 33.46 -1.47
N GLY A 208 -7.99 33.26 -1.78
CA GLY A 208 -9.13 33.82 -1.06
C GLY A 208 -9.63 32.88 0.05
N LYS A 209 -10.57 33.35 0.87
CA LYS A 209 -11.17 32.55 1.95
C LYS A 209 -11.91 31.31 1.41
N ASP A 210 -12.52 31.43 0.24
CA ASP A 210 -13.34 30.39 -0.36
C ASP A 210 -13.00 30.17 -1.84
N ALA A 211 -11.91 30.75 -2.35
CA ALA A 211 -11.51 30.64 -3.76
C ALA A 211 -9.99 30.59 -3.90
N VAL A 212 -9.50 29.88 -4.91
CA VAL A 212 -8.07 29.85 -5.28
C VAL A 212 -7.93 30.05 -6.77
N SER A 213 -7.03 30.95 -7.17
CA SER A 213 -6.65 31.10 -8.56
C SER A 213 -5.13 31.08 -8.71
N ILE A 214 -4.66 30.34 -9.70
CA ILE A 214 -3.26 30.10 -9.99
C ILE A 214 -3.07 30.38 -11.48
N SER A 215 -2.19 31.30 -11.81
CA SER A 215 -1.84 31.64 -13.19
C SER A 215 -0.34 31.70 -13.39
N PHE A 216 0.15 31.18 -14.52
CA PHE A 216 1.55 31.31 -14.90
C PHE A 216 1.74 31.18 -16.43
N PRO A 217 2.74 31.87 -17.00
CA PRO A 217 3.05 31.75 -18.42
C PRO A 217 3.67 30.39 -18.74
N ILE A 218 3.26 29.78 -19.86
CA ILE A 218 3.85 28.53 -20.35
C ILE A 218 5.01 28.87 -21.29
N SER A 219 6.22 28.49 -20.91
CA SER A 219 7.41 28.63 -21.76
C SER A 219 7.21 27.86 -23.08
N GLY A 220 7.13 28.56 -24.21
CA GLY A 220 6.95 27.95 -25.55
C GLY A 220 5.54 27.98 -26.14
N SER A 221 4.56 28.55 -25.43
CA SER A 221 3.23 28.89 -25.98
C SER A 221 2.92 30.35 -25.66
N SER A 222 2.28 31.09 -26.56
CA SER A 222 1.88 32.49 -26.31
C SER A 222 0.68 32.62 -25.35
N SER A 223 0.37 31.57 -24.60
CA SER A 223 -0.83 31.48 -23.76
C SER A 223 -0.42 31.11 -22.34
N ASP A 224 -1.02 31.81 -21.38
CA ASP A 224 -0.84 31.55 -19.96
C ASP A 224 -1.72 30.36 -19.54
N TYR A 225 -1.22 29.57 -18.58
CA TYR A 225 -2.03 28.58 -17.90
C TYR A 225 -2.77 29.22 -16.74
N SER A 226 -4.09 29.04 -16.66
CA SER A 226 -4.91 29.49 -15.55
C SER A 226 -5.69 28.31 -14.95
N TYR A 227 -5.56 28.12 -13.65
CA TYR A 227 -6.37 27.22 -12.85
C TYR A 227 -7.13 28.03 -11.80
N SER A 228 -8.45 27.88 -11.73
CA SER A 228 -9.31 28.56 -10.76
C SER A 228 -10.28 27.57 -10.15
N ALA A 229 -10.33 27.53 -8.83
CA ALA A 229 -11.33 26.79 -8.07
C ALA A 229 -12.13 27.78 -7.23
N ASP A 230 -13.38 28.02 -7.64
CA ASP A 230 -14.33 28.95 -7.01
C ASP A 230 -15.76 28.44 -7.21
N PRO A 231 -16.50 28.04 -6.14
CA PRO A 231 -16.11 28.07 -4.74
C PRO A 231 -15.39 26.78 -4.29
N LEU A 232 -14.50 26.92 -3.31
CA LEU A 232 -13.85 25.81 -2.61
C LEU A 232 -14.87 25.05 -1.74
N TYR A 233 -14.64 23.75 -1.55
CA TYR A 233 -15.53 22.87 -0.78
C TYR A 233 -15.77 23.35 0.66
N ALA A 234 -14.76 23.93 1.31
CA ALA A 234 -14.90 24.58 2.59
C ALA A 234 -13.98 25.79 2.69
N SER A 235 -14.28 26.70 3.60
CA SER A 235 -13.46 27.88 3.85
C SER A 235 -12.05 27.49 4.30
N ILE A 236 -11.08 28.23 3.80
CA ILE A 236 -9.67 28.11 4.13
C ILE A 236 -9.20 29.34 4.91
N ASP A 237 -8.05 29.22 5.56
CA ASP A 237 -7.32 30.32 6.20
C ASP A 237 -6.20 30.78 5.27
N PRO A 238 -6.35 31.90 4.54
CA PRO A 238 -5.32 32.40 3.63
C PRO A 238 -4.02 32.76 4.35
N ALA A 239 -4.08 33.20 5.61
CA ALA A 239 -2.91 33.64 6.36
C ALA A 239 -1.94 32.49 6.70
N GLN A 240 -2.48 31.27 6.82
CA GLN A 240 -1.69 30.07 7.10
C GLN A 240 -1.50 29.16 5.87
N SER A 241 -2.04 29.57 4.72
CA SER A 241 -1.85 28.90 3.44
C SER A 241 -0.51 29.29 2.83
N LYS A 242 0.14 28.36 2.12
CA LYS A 242 1.50 28.52 1.58
C LYS A 242 1.54 28.01 0.15
N TYR A 243 2.37 28.61 -0.70
CA TYR A 243 2.62 28.12 -2.05
C TYR A 243 4.13 27.94 -2.30
N ARG A 244 4.46 27.01 -3.19
CA ARG A 244 5.82 26.68 -3.60
C ARG A 244 5.87 26.42 -5.09
N VAL A 245 6.55 27.29 -5.82
CA VAL A 245 6.79 27.13 -7.26
C VAL A 245 8.15 26.46 -7.47
N THR A 246 8.17 25.35 -8.19
CA THR A 246 9.37 24.66 -8.63
C THR A 246 9.39 24.53 -10.16
N PRO A 247 10.56 24.31 -10.79
CA PRO A 247 10.64 24.17 -12.25
C PRO A 247 9.80 23.02 -12.83
N ASN A 248 9.39 22.05 -12.01
CA ASN A 248 8.65 20.86 -12.44
C ASN A 248 7.18 20.83 -11.98
N LYS A 249 6.79 21.70 -11.04
CA LYS A 249 5.43 21.78 -10.48
C LYS A 249 5.19 23.04 -9.65
N VAL A 250 3.93 23.43 -9.55
CA VAL A 250 3.42 24.42 -8.60
C VAL A 250 2.66 23.67 -7.50
N GLU A 251 3.06 23.84 -6.25
CA GLU A 251 2.38 23.27 -5.09
C GLU A 251 1.71 24.38 -4.28
N VAL A 252 0.42 24.25 -3.99
CA VAL A 252 -0.34 25.19 -3.17
C VAL A 252 -0.95 24.42 -2.02
N THR A 253 -0.52 24.73 -0.79
CA THR A 253 -1.02 24.15 0.45
C THR A 253 -1.98 25.13 1.12
N LEU A 254 -3.26 24.78 1.09
CA LEU A 254 -4.35 25.51 1.70
C LEU A 254 -4.62 24.95 3.10
N ARG A 255 -4.71 25.81 4.12
CA ARG A 255 -5.10 25.38 5.46
C ARG A 255 -6.61 25.48 5.62
N LYS A 256 -7.25 24.39 6.06
CA LYS A 256 -8.70 24.37 6.31
C LYS A 256 -9.02 25.28 7.50
N ALA A 257 -10.07 26.10 7.40
CA ALA A 257 -10.53 26.90 8.53
C ALA A 257 -11.09 26.03 9.67
N SER A 258 -11.72 24.90 9.31
CA SER A 258 -12.24 23.89 10.24
C SER A 258 -11.48 22.57 10.09
N PRO A 259 -10.56 22.24 11.01
CA PRO A 259 -9.91 20.93 11.11
C PRO A 259 -10.92 19.79 11.13
N GLY A 260 -10.65 18.71 10.39
CA GLY A 260 -11.46 17.50 10.37
C GLY A 260 -12.53 17.43 9.26
N VAL A 261 -12.80 18.51 8.54
CA VAL A 261 -13.72 18.46 7.38
C VAL A 261 -13.05 17.73 6.21
N LYS A 262 -13.63 16.61 5.80
CA LYS A 262 -13.17 15.82 4.64
C LYS A 262 -13.77 16.40 3.35
N TRP A 263 -12.91 16.86 2.46
CA TRP A 263 -13.31 17.41 1.15
C TRP A 263 -13.53 16.24 0.19
N HIS A 264 -14.66 16.21 -0.51
CA HIS A 264 -14.92 15.18 -1.52
C HIS A 264 -14.42 15.62 -2.90
N ASN A 265 -14.45 16.93 -3.16
CA ASN A 265 -13.88 17.61 -4.33
C ASN A 265 -13.16 18.89 -3.86
N ILE A 266 -12.30 19.49 -4.70
CA ILE A 266 -11.73 20.82 -4.41
C ILE A 266 -12.82 21.89 -4.50
N GLU A 267 -13.65 21.80 -5.53
CA GLU A 267 -14.78 22.67 -5.74
C GLU A 267 -15.99 22.13 -4.96
N GLY A 268 -16.72 23.02 -4.31
CA GLY A 268 -17.99 22.72 -3.65
C GLY A 268 -19.14 23.39 -4.38
N ASP A 269 -20.30 22.75 -4.41
CA ASP A 269 -21.56 23.37 -4.84
C ASP A 269 -22.17 24.16 -3.67
N ARG A 270 -21.37 25.07 -3.10
CA ARG A 270 -21.80 25.92 -1.99
C ARG A 270 -22.15 27.28 -2.58
N GLU A 271 -23.43 27.65 -2.50
CA GLU A 271 -23.79 29.06 -2.63
C GLU A 271 -23.03 29.83 -1.55
N VAL A 272 -22.04 30.60 -1.99
CA VAL A 272 -21.31 31.53 -1.12
C VAL A 272 -22.34 32.54 -0.66
N GLN A 273 -22.84 32.36 0.56
CA GLN A 273 -23.63 33.39 1.22
C GLN A 273 -22.74 34.64 1.32
N ALA A 274 -23.07 35.63 0.49
CA ALA A 274 -22.65 37.00 0.74
C ALA A 274 -23.03 37.36 2.18
N ALA A 275 -22.15 38.10 2.85
CA ALA A 275 -22.29 38.53 4.23
C ALA A 275 -23.69 39.15 4.53
N PRO A 276 -24.15 39.09 5.80
CA PRO A 276 -25.55 39.04 6.15
C PRO A 276 -26.21 40.42 6.11
N THR A 277 -27.45 40.46 5.62
CA THR A 277 -28.41 41.47 6.03
C THR A 277 -29.71 40.78 6.39
N GLY A 278 -30.02 40.81 7.70
CA GLY A 278 -31.38 40.86 8.22
C GLY A 278 -32.21 39.58 8.10
N ASP A 279 -32.44 38.96 9.25
CA ASP A 279 -33.74 38.50 9.72
C ASP A 279 -34.66 37.76 8.73
N GLU A 280 -34.91 36.47 8.97
CA GLU A 280 -36.17 36.05 9.62
C GLU A 280 -36.22 34.54 9.86
N ASN A 281 -36.74 34.21 11.04
CA ASN A 281 -37.17 32.88 11.46
C ASN A 281 -38.30 32.38 10.55
N THR A 282 -38.29 31.10 10.18
CA THR A 282 -39.44 30.21 10.47
C THR A 282 -39.08 28.74 10.27
N ASN A 283 -39.11 28.03 11.39
CA ASN A 283 -39.66 26.69 11.59
C ASN A 283 -40.74 26.31 10.56
N ILE A 284 -40.76 25.06 10.07
CA ILE A 284 -41.94 24.16 10.03
C ILE A 284 -41.51 22.79 9.48
N SER A 285 -41.77 21.77 10.30
CA SER A 285 -41.78 20.35 10.01
C SER A 285 -42.94 19.96 9.10
N SER A 286 -42.78 18.94 8.24
CA SER A 286 -43.90 18.05 7.87
C SER A 286 -43.45 16.76 7.20
N PHE A 287 -43.65 15.65 7.91
CA PHE A 287 -43.83 14.31 7.36
C PHE A 287 -45.08 14.25 6.46
N PRO A 288 -45.19 13.22 5.61
CA PRO A 288 -46.47 12.55 5.43
C PRO A 288 -46.38 11.04 5.69
N ILE A 289 -47.15 10.60 6.69
CA ILE A 289 -47.65 9.24 6.86
C ILE A 289 -48.94 9.14 6.05
N LEU A 290 -49.14 8.08 5.27
CA LEU A 290 -50.47 7.54 4.95
C LEU A 290 -50.40 6.03 4.68
N THR A 291 -51.04 5.30 5.58
CA THR A 291 -51.58 3.92 5.49
C THR A 291 -52.59 3.82 4.33
N GLY A 292 -53.01 2.69 3.75
CA GLY A 292 -52.83 1.25 3.94
C GLY A 292 -54.00 0.55 3.20
N LYS A 293 -53.81 -0.66 2.64
CA LYS A 293 -54.93 -1.62 2.49
C LYS A 293 -54.45 -3.07 2.34
N THR A 294 -55.14 -3.89 3.13
CA THR A 294 -55.11 -5.32 3.45
C THR A 294 -55.39 -6.30 2.30
N SER A 295 -54.81 -7.50 2.36
CA SER A 295 -55.54 -8.79 2.19
C SER A 295 -54.73 -9.98 2.72
N ASN A 296 -55.45 -10.87 3.42
CA ASN A 296 -55.05 -12.12 4.10
C ASN A 296 -54.49 -13.22 3.18
N GLN A 297 -53.63 -14.11 3.69
CA GLN A 297 -53.99 -15.50 4.08
C GLN A 297 -52.80 -16.36 4.58
N ASN A 298 -53.11 -17.21 5.57
CA ASN A 298 -52.28 -18.23 6.23
C ASN A 298 -51.88 -19.38 5.29
N THR A 299 -50.63 -19.88 5.39
CA THR A 299 -50.23 -21.28 5.69
C THR A 299 -48.71 -21.46 5.46
N PRO A 300 -47.97 -22.22 6.31
CA PRO A 300 -46.53 -22.42 6.15
C PRO A 300 -46.20 -23.64 5.27
N PRO A 301 -45.20 -23.58 4.37
CA PRO A 301 -44.72 -24.79 3.70
C PRO A 301 -43.73 -25.56 4.60
N ALA A 302 -44.04 -26.83 4.81
CA ALA A 302 -43.09 -27.87 5.19
C ALA A 302 -42.14 -28.21 4.03
N TYR A 303 -41.00 -28.86 4.33
CA TYR A 303 -40.08 -29.71 3.51
C TYR A 303 -38.59 -29.36 3.72
N PRO A 304 -37.62 -30.28 3.47
CA PRO A 304 -37.43 -31.64 3.95
C PRO A 304 -36.13 -31.81 4.78
N THR A 305 -36.09 -32.91 5.53
CA THR A 305 -34.91 -33.45 6.22
C THR A 305 -33.95 -34.18 5.26
N SER A 306 -32.64 -33.93 5.36
CA SER A 306 -31.59 -34.87 4.94
C SER A 306 -30.25 -34.62 5.67
N SER A 307 -30.20 -34.88 6.98
CA SER A 307 -28.94 -34.99 7.70
C SER A 307 -28.25 -36.33 7.39
N LYS A 308 -27.33 -36.33 6.40
CA LYS A 308 -26.31 -37.38 6.22
C LYS A 308 -25.00 -36.96 6.90
N SER A 309 -25.05 -36.72 8.20
CA SER A 309 -23.88 -36.79 9.08
C SER A 309 -24.42 -36.83 10.51
N GLY A 310 -24.31 -38.00 11.15
CA GLY A 310 -24.61 -38.16 12.56
C GLY A 310 -23.70 -37.30 13.45
N SER A 311 -24.11 -37.12 14.70
CA SER A 311 -23.48 -36.31 15.73
C SER A 311 -21.96 -36.47 15.78
N LYS A 312 -21.25 -35.40 15.42
CA LYS A 312 -19.79 -35.26 15.54
C LYS A 312 -19.42 -35.42 17.02
N ASN A 313 -18.60 -36.41 17.37
CA ASN A 313 -18.07 -36.56 18.72
C ASN A 313 -17.01 -35.47 18.97
N TRP A 314 -17.34 -34.52 19.86
CA TRP A 314 -16.56 -33.32 20.16
C TRP A 314 -15.40 -33.54 21.14
N ASP A 315 -15.27 -34.74 21.73
CA ASP A 315 -14.19 -35.09 22.69
C ASP A 315 -12.81 -35.27 22.03
N LYS A 316 -12.70 -35.16 20.69
CA LYS A 316 -11.44 -35.43 19.97
C LYS A 316 -10.74 -34.19 19.38
N ILE A 317 -11.27 -32.99 19.62
CA ILE A 317 -10.76 -31.73 19.03
C ILE A 317 -9.87 -30.92 20.00
N THR A 318 -9.68 -31.37 21.24
CA THR A 318 -9.02 -30.55 22.29
C THR A 318 -7.51 -30.72 22.41
N LYS A 319 -6.83 -31.47 21.52
CA LYS A 319 -5.40 -31.78 21.72
C LYS A 319 -4.44 -31.51 20.57
N GLU A 320 -4.89 -31.03 19.41
CA GLU A 320 -3.97 -30.77 18.28
C GLU A 320 -3.91 -29.29 17.85
N ASP A 321 -4.86 -28.44 18.21
CA ASP A 321 -4.90 -27.03 17.74
C ASP A 321 -4.36 -25.98 18.76
N LEU A 322 -3.77 -26.41 19.88
CA LEU A 322 -3.33 -25.48 20.95
C LEU A 322 -1.83 -25.12 20.93
N ASP A 323 -1.02 -25.72 20.04
CA ASP A 323 0.44 -25.46 19.97
C ASP A 323 0.88 -24.57 18.80
N ASP A 324 -0.01 -24.24 17.86
CA ASP A 324 0.29 -23.30 16.79
C ASP A 324 0.12 -21.86 17.29
N LYS A 325 1.14 -21.37 17.97
CA LYS A 325 1.36 -19.95 18.31
C LYS A 325 1.73 -19.10 17.09
N ASP A 326 1.15 -19.39 15.94
CA ASP A 326 1.29 -18.51 14.78
C ASP A 326 0.25 -17.40 14.88
N GLU A 327 0.80 -16.22 15.07
CA GLU A 327 0.19 -14.90 15.17
C GLU A 327 -0.66 -14.63 13.92
N ILE A 328 -1.89 -15.17 13.89
CA ILE A 328 -2.93 -14.74 12.96
C ILE A 328 -3.29 -13.31 13.34
N GLU A 329 -2.69 -12.38 12.60
CA GLU A 329 -3.01 -10.96 12.48
C GLU A 329 -4.54 -10.81 12.35
N GLY A 330 -5.19 -10.52 13.48
CA GLY A 330 -6.60 -10.24 13.60
C GLY A 330 -6.74 -9.08 14.57
N ASP A 331 -7.56 -8.10 14.17
CA ASP A 331 -7.98 -6.89 14.89
C ASP A 331 -7.98 -7.01 16.42
N ASP A 332 -7.77 -5.92 17.16
CA ASP A 332 -7.69 -5.89 18.65
C ASP A 332 -8.85 -6.65 19.32
N SER A 333 -10.01 -6.70 18.66
CA SER A 333 -11.18 -7.51 19.03
C SER A 333 -10.90 -9.02 19.06
N SER A 334 -10.21 -9.57 18.07
CA SER A 334 -9.85 -10.99 17.96
C SER A 334 -8.86 -11.42 19.03
N HIS A 335 -7.93 -10.55 19.40
CA HIS A 335 -6.98 -10.80 20.49
C HIS A 335 -7.70 -10.83 21.85
N PHE A 336 -8.67 -9.93 22.06
CA PHE A 336 -9.53 -9.94 23.25
C PHE A 336 -10.34 -11.24 23.37
N PHE A 337 -10.95 -11.74 22.29
CA PHE A 337 -11.71 -13.00 22.31
C PHE A 337 -10.81 -14.23 22.52
N LYS A 338 -9.60 -14.26 21.93
CA LYS A 338 -8.62 -15.34 22.15
C LYS A 338 -8.18 -15.42 23.61
N LYS A 339 -7.91 -14.27 24.23
CA LYS A 339 -7.54 -14.20 25.65
C LYS A 339 -8.70 -14.62 26.55
N LEU A 340 -9.91 -14.11 26.29
CA LEU A 340 -11.12 -14.47 27.05
C LEU A 340 -11.44 -15.97 26.96
N TYR A 341 -11.24 -16.58 25.78
CA TYR A 341 -11.45 -18.01 25.58
C TYR A 341 -10.33 -18.86 26.23
N GLY A 342 -9.07 -18.42 26.12
CA GLY A 342 -7.91 -19.12 26.70
C GLY A 342 -7.92 -19.17 28.23
N ASP A 343 -8.41 -18.11 28.87
CA ASP A 343 -8.51 -18.01 30.33
C ASP A 343 -9.83 -18.60 30.91
N ALA A 344 -10.77 -19.02 30.05
CA ALA A 344 -12.07 -19.53 30.45
C ALA A 344 -12.06 -21.01 30.85
N THR A 345 -12.93 -21.40 31.78
CA THR A 345 -13.14 -22.82 32.13
C THR A 345 -13.72 -23.61 30.95
N PRO A 346 -13.52 -24.94 30.88
CA PRO A 346 -14.03 -25.76 29.77
C PRO A 346 -15.54 -25.64 29.54
N GLU A 347 -16.31 -25.36 30.59
CA GLU A 347 -17.76 -25.13 30.51
C GLU A 347 -18.10 -23.76 29.92
N GLN A 348 -17.34 -22.71 30.28
CA GLN A 348 -17.49 -21.36 29.73
C GLN A 348 -17.04 -21.30 28.27
N GLN A 349 -15.96 -21.99 27.89
CA GLN A 349 -15.54 -22.13 26.49
C GLN A 349 -16.65 -22.75 25.62
N ARG A 350 -17.34 -23.76 26.15
CA ARG A 350 -18.49 -24.37 25.48
C ARG A 350 -19.66 -23.39 25.33
N ALA A 351 -19.95 -22.61 26.37
CA ALA A 351 -20.99 -21.58 26.34
C ALA A 351 -20.71 -20.50 25.30
N MET A 352 -19.47 -20.02 25.24
CA MET A 352 -19.00 -19.02 24.28
C MET A 352 -19.10 -19.51 22.85
N MET A 353 -18.65 -20.73 22.58
CA MET A 353 -18.68 -21.27 21.22
C MET A 353 -20.11 -21.58 20.75
N LYS A 354 -20.98 -22.06 21.66
CA LYS A 354 -22.39 -22.31 21.35
C LYS A 354 -23.17 -21.02 21.11
N SER A 355 -23.04 -20.02 22.00
CA SER A 355 -23.71 -18.71 21.82
C SER A 355 -23.26 -18.03 20.53
N TYR A 356 -21.95 -18.02 20.25
CA TYR A 356 -21.40 -17.41 19.06
C TYR A 356 -21.88 -18.11 17.78
N SER A 357 -21.89 -19.45 17.77
CA SER A 357 -22.34 -20.21 16.60
C SER A 357 -23.85 -20.13 16.36
N GLU A 358 -24.68 -20.15 17.41
CA GLU A 358 -26.14 -20.11 17.27
C GLU A 358 -26.66 -18.70 16.94
N SER A 359 -26.00 -17.66 17.46
CA SER A 359 -26.35 -16.27 17.19
C SER A 359 -25.77 -15.73 15.86
N GLY A 360 -25.03 -16.56 15.11
CA GLY A 360 -24.37 -16.13 13.87
C GLY A 360 -23.27 -15.08 14.11
N GLY A 361 -22.63 -15.10 15.27
CA GLY A 361 -21.54 -14.20 15.63
C GLY A 361 -21.96 -12.86 16.24
N THR A 362 -23.22 -12.72 16.66
CA THR A 362 -23.76 -11.44 17.19
C THR A 362 -23.89 -11.40 18.71
N VAL A 363 -23.93 -12.56 19.38
CA VAL A 363 -24.10 -12.67 20.83
C VAL A 363 -23.07 -13.63 21.41
N LEU A 364 -22.35 -13.19 22.45
CA LEU A 364 -21.38 -13.99 23.19
C LEU A 364 -21.80 -14.09 24.66
N SER A 365 -22.05 -15.30 25.15
CA SER A 365 -22.39 -15.59 26.55
C SER A 365 -21.42 -16.60 27.15
N THR A 366 -21.02 -16.38 28.40
CA THR A 366 -20.08 -17.24 29.15
C THR A 366 -20.80 -18.24 30.07
N ASP A 367 -22.12 -18.15 30.23
CA ASP A 367 -22.86 -18.91 31.25
C ASP A 367 -23.57 -20.13 30.65
N TRP A 368 -22.98 -21.32 30.84
CA TRP A 368 -23.51 -22.57 30.27
C TRP A 368 -24.92 -22.94 30.77
N SER A 369 -25.30 -22.54 31.98
CA SER A 369 -26.64 -22.78 32.51
C SER A 369 -27.74 -22.08 31.72
N ASP A 370 -27.43 -20.94 31.10
CA ASP A 370 -28.38 -20.15 30.32
C ASP A 370 -28.37 -20.56 28.83
N VAL A 371 -27.19 -20.73 28.23
CA VAL A 371 -27.05 -21.15 26.82
C VAL A 371 -27.19 -22.65 26.58
N GLY A 372 -27.04 -23.48 27.61
CA GLY A 372 -27.09 -24.93 27.48
C GLY A 372 -28.46 -25.43 27.02
N SER A 373 -29.53 -24.78 27.49
CA SER A 373 -30.93 -25.16 27.23
C SER A 373 -31.68 -24.22 26.28
N LYS A 374 -31.18 -23.00 26.04
CA LYS A 374 -31.82 -22.00 25.17
C LYS A 374 -31.05 -21.84 23.87
N THR A 375 -31.79 -21.60 22.78
CA THR A 375 -31.22 -21.22 21.47
C THR A 375 -31.07 -19.71 21.41
N MET A 376 -29.87 -19.21 21.12
CA MET A 376 -29.63 -17.76 21.04
C MET A 376 -30.04 -17.21 19.68
N VAL A 377 -31.01 -16.29 19.68
CA VAL A 377 -31.50 -15.61 18.47
C VAL A 377 -30.53 -14.48 18.10
N PRO A 378 -30.15 -14.31 16.83
CA PRO A 378 -29.28 -13.23 16.40
C PRO A 378 -29.85 -11.86 16.78
N GLN A 379 -29.07 -11.04 17.49
CA GLN A 379 -29.38 -9.63 17.77
C GLN A 379 -28.36 -8.76 17.04
N PRO A 380 -28.61 -8.39 15.78
CA PRO A 380 -27.71 -7.52 15.04
C PRO A 380 -27.71 -6.09 15.63
N PRO A 381 -26.60 -5.34 15.49
CA PRO A 381 -26.54 -3.93 15.89
C PRO A 381 -27.61 -3.06 15.20
N GLU A 382 -28.05 -2.00 15.88
CA GLU A 382 -29.14 -1.13 15.42
C GLU A 382 -28.91 -0.62 13.98
N GLY A 383 -29.81 -1.00 13.07
CA GLY A 383 -29.75 -0.67 11.63
C GLY A 383 -29.32 -1.81 10.69
N MET A 384 -29.02 -3.02 11.19
CA MET A 384 -28.74 -4.19 10.36
C MET A 384 -29.80 -5.30 10.55
N GLU A 385 -30.33 -5.84 9.45
CA GLU A 385 -31.23 -7.00 9.47
C GLU A 385 -30.47 -8.30 9.15
N ALA A 386 -30.65 -9.32 9.99
CA ALA A 386 -30.05 -10.63 9.79
C ALA A 386 -30.73 -11.36 8.62
N LYS A 387 -30.05 -11.45 7.47
CA LYS A 387 -30.49 -12.29 6.35
C LYS A 387 -30.05 -13.74 6.57
N ARG A 388 -31.01 -14.66 6.56
CA ARG A 388 -30.73 -16.11 6.50
C ARG A 388 -30.38 -16.49 5.06
N TYR A 389 -29.20 -17.08 4.86
CA TYR A 389 -28.75 -17.66 3.59
C TYR A 389 -28.70 -19.19 3.69
#